data_AF-W1DYB8-F1
#
_entry.id   AF-W1DYB8-F1
#
_cell.length_a   1.000
_cell.length_b   1.000
_cell.length_c   1.000
_cell.angle_alpha   90.00
_cell.angle_beta   90.00
_cell.angle_gamma   90.00
#
_symmetry.space_group_name_H-M   'P 1'
#
loop_
_entity.id
_entity.type
_entity.pdbx_description
1 polymer ?
#
loop_
_entity_poly.entity_id
_entity_poly.type
_entity_poly.pdbx_seq_one_letter_code
_entity_poly.pdbx_strand_id
1 'polypeptide(L)'
;MFIGCSRYPECEHTELIDKPDETAIACPQCGQGHLVQRRSRFGKTFHSCDRYPDCQFVINFKPVAGECPECHYPLLIEKKTAQGLRRFCASKQCGKPIPAE
;
A
#
# COMPACT_ATOMS: atom_id res chain seq x y z
N MET A 1 -11.48 -30.62 -6.08
CA MET A 1 -12.31 -30.99 -7.24
C MET A 1 -12.00 -29.99 -8.33
N PHE A 2 -11.33 -30.41 -9.40
CA PHE A 2 -10.84 -29.56 -10.49
C PHE A 2 -11.84 -29.57 -11.64
N ILE A 3 -12.18 -28.41 -12.19
CA ILE A 3 -12.89 -28.32 -13.47
C ILE A 3 -11.83 -28.05 -14.54
N GLY A 4 -11.49 -29.08 -15.31
CA GLY A 4 -10.60 -28.97 -16.47
C GLY A 4 -11.40 -28.59 -17.72
N CYS A 5 -10.90 -27.63 -18.49
CA CYS A 5 -11.49 -27.26 -19.78
C CYS A 5 -11.26 -28.37 -20.80
N SER A 6 -12.29 -28.79 -21.53
CA SER A 6 -12.26 -29.98 -22.41
C SER A 6 -11.46 -29.82 -23.72
N ARG A 7 -10.72 -28.72 -23.92
CA ARG A 7 -9.97 -28.42 -25.15
C ARG A 7 -8.50 -28.05 -24.91
N TYR A 8 -7.85 -28.76 -24.00
CA TYR A 8 -6.39 -28.77 -23.95
C TYR A 8 -5.87 -29.56 -25.16
N PRO A 9 -4.89 -29.05 -25.94
CA PRO A 9 -3.91 -28.01 -25.61
C PRO A 9 -4.18 -26.61 -26.20
N GLU A 10 -5.32 -26.36 -26.83
CA GLU A 10 -5.57 -25.11 -27.57
C GLU A 10 -6.02 -23.93 -26.68
N CYS A 11 -6.33 -24.18 -25.41
CA CYS A 11 -6.85 -23.18 -24.49
C CYS A 11 -6.07 -23.21 -23.17
N GLU A 12 -4.94 -22.49 -23.13
CA GLU A 12 -4.20 -22.15 -21.91
C GLU A 12 -4.69 -20.79 -21.38
N HIS A 13 -5.97 -20.69 -21.01
CA HIS A 13 -6.45 -19.52 -20.29
C HIS A 13 -6.21 -19.72 -18.79
N THR A 14 -4.95 -19.59 -18.40
CA THR A 14 -4.58 -19.45 -16.99
C THR A 14 -4.71 -17.97 -16.65
N GLU A 15 -5.92 -17.53 -16.28
CA GLU A 15 -6.08 -16.21 -15.63
C GLU A 15 -5.43 -16.34 -14.26
N LEU A 16 -4.12 -16.08 -14.22
CA LEU A 16 -3.47 -15.65 -13.00
C LEU A 16 -4.18 -14.35 -12.61
N ILE A 17 -5.13 -14.44 -11.69
CA ILE A 17 -5.63 -13.31 -10.91
C ILE A 17 -4.50 -12.90 -9.96
N ASP A 18 -3.32 -12.60 -10.52
CA ASP A 18 -2.36 -11.72 -9.91
C ASP A 18 -3.05 -10.36 -9.97
N LYS A 19 -3.87 -10.05 -8.97
CA LYS A 19 -4.12 -8.66 -8.64
C LYS A 19 -2.77 -8.18 -8.13
N PRO A 20 -1.96 -7.42 -8.89
CA PRO A 20 -0.81 -6.76 -8.29
C PRO A 20 -1.40 -5.91 -7.18
N ASP A 21 -1.14 -6.32 -5.93
CA ASP A 21 -1.70 -5.76 -4.71
C ASP A 21 -1.70 -4.23 -4.86
N GLU A 22 -2.91 -3.66 -4.98
CA GLU A 22 -3.25 -2.33 -5.53
C GLU A 22 -2.75 -1.14 -4.67
N THR A 23 -1.54 -1.22 -4.13
CA THR A 23 -0.85 -0.14 -3.43
C THR A 23 0.54 0.08 -4.04
N ALA A 24 0.60 0.30 -5.36
CA ALA A 24 1.78 0.84 -6.02
C ALA A 24 2.00 2.33 -5.66
N ILE A 25 1.97 2.66 -4.36
CA ILE A 25 2.20 4.00 -3.87
C ILE A 25 3.71 4.23 -3.85
N ALA A 26 4.16 5.27 -4.54
CA ALA A 26 5.57 5.64 -4.57
C ALA A 26 6.10 5.88 -3.15
N CYS A 27 7.29 5.35 -2.87
CA CYS A 27 7.95 5.55 -1.60
C CYS A 27 8.39 7.02 -1.50
N PRO A 28 7.90 7.81 -0.52
CA PRO A 28 8.26 9.22 -0.40
C PRO A 28 9.71 9.43 0.08
N GLN A 29 10.38 8.37 0.55
CA GLN A 29 11.76 8.46 1.03
C GLN A 29 12.79 8.31 -0.10
N CYS A 30 12.58 7.37 -1.02
CA CYS A 30 13.51 7.13 -2.13
C CYS A 30 13.00 7.59 -3.50
N GLY A 31 11.69 7.85 -3.66
CA GLY A 31 11.06 8.28 -4.92
C GLY A 31 11.12 7.27 -6.08
N GLN A 32 11.81 6.15 -5.89
CA GLN A 32 12.12 5.17 -6.95
C GLN A 32 11.45 3.81 -6.71
N GLY A 33 11.16 3.49 -5.45
CA GLY A 33 10.47 2.25 -5.06
C GLY A 33 8.99 2.48 -4.75
N HIS A 34 8.28 1.40 -4.49
CA HIS A 34 6.87 1.36 -4.14
C HIS A 34 6.65 0.73 -2.76
N LEU A 35 5.57 1.14 -2.10
CA LEU A 35 5.17 0.62 -0.80
C LEU A 35 4.41 -0.69 -0.96
N VAL A 36 5.08 -1.82 -0.72
CA VAL A 36 4.45 -3.13 -0.78
C VAL A 36 3.83 -3.50 0.56
N GLN A 37 2.61 -4.02 0.53
CA GLN A 37 1.95 -4.60 1.70
C GLN A 37 2.67 -5.89 2.12
N ARG A 38 3.06 -5.96 3.38
CA ARG A 38 3.72 -7.12 3.99
C ARG A 38 3.05 -7.48 5.30
N ARG A 39 3.06 -8.78 5.63
CA ARG A 39 2.52 -9.27 6.90
C ARG A 39 3.66 -9.70 7.80
N SER A 40 3.69 -9.19 9.03
CA SER A 40 4.66 -9.59 10.05
C SER A 40 4.33 -10.98 10.61
N ARG A 41 5.32 -11.62 11.26
CA ARG A 41 5.14 -12.90 11.97
C ARG A 41 4.00 -12.89 13.00
N PHE A 42 3.69 -11.72 13.53
CA PHE A 42 2.63 -11.50 14.52
C PHE A 42 1.26 -11.22 13.89
N GLY A 43 1.15 -11.41 12.57
CA GLY A 43 -0.09 -11.20 11.83
C GLY A 43 -0.44 -9.74 11.54
N LYS A 44 0.34 -8.76 12.02
CA LYS A 44 0.14 -7.34 11.72
C LYS A 44 0.60 -7.02 10.30
N THR A 45 -0.24 -6.33 9.54
CA THR A 45 0.08 -5.81 8.21
C THR A 45 0.83 -4.49 8.33
N PHE A 46 1.88 -4.33 7.52
CA PHE A 46 2.66 -3.10 7.38
C PHE A 46 3.00 -2.91 5.91
N HIS A 47 3.38 -1.69 5.52
CA HIS A 47 3.82 -1.41 4.16
C HIS A 47 5.26 -0.93 4.21
N SER A 48 6.13 -1.53 3.41
CA SER A 48 7.54 -1.18 3.33
C SER A 48 7.95 -0.95 1.89
N CYS A 49 9.00 -0.16 1.68
CA CYS A 49 9.57 -0.03 0.34
C CYS A 49 10.04 -1.40 -0.20
N ASP A 50 9.77 -1.68 -1.46
CA ASP A 50 10.28 -2.87 -2.15
C ASP A 50 11.80 -2.90 -2.23
N ARG A 51 12.44 -1.72 -2.28
CA ARG A 51 13.89 -1.52 -2.36
C ARG A 51 14.63 -1.74 -1.03
N TYR A 52 14.11 -2.55 -0.13
CA TYR A 52 14.88 -2.95 1.05
C TYR A 52 16.02 -3.89 0.62
N PRO A 53 17.28 -3.71 1.08
CA PRO A 53 17.72 -2.89 2.21
C PRO A 53 18.08 -1.43 1.89
N ASP A 54 18.20 -1.02 0.62
CA ASP A 54 18.56 0.36 0.21
C ASP A 54 17.59 1.42 0.77
N CYS A 55 16.31 1.10 0.88
CA CYS A 55 15.29 1.97 1.47
C CYS A 55 14.58 1.27 2.64
N GLN A 56 14.83 1.75 3.86
CA GLN A 56 14.24 1.20 5.10
C GLN A 56 12.91 1.87 5.49
N PHE A 57 12.24 2.53 4.56
CA PHE A 57 10.96 3.17 4.83
C PHE A 57 9.88 2.13 5.13
N VAL A 58 9.19 2.31 6.25
CA VAL A 58 8.14 1.41 6.72
C VAL A 58 7.02 2.17 7.43
N ILE A 59 5.78 1.75 7.20
CA ILE A 59 4.59 2.29 7.85
C ILE A 59 3.66 1.14 8.28
N ASN A 60 3.05 1.28 9.46
CA ASN A 60 2.12 0.27 9.98
C ASN A 60 0.66 0.51 9.58
N PHE A 61 0.37 1.69 9.03
CA PHE A 61 -0.95 2.08 8.59
C PHE A 61 -1.08 1.89 7.08
N LYS A 62 -2.32 1.91 6.59
CA LYS A 62 -2.59 1.83 5.16
C LYS A 62 -2.13 3.12 4.48
N PRO A 63 -1.15 3.08 3.55
CA PRO A 63 -0.77 4.25 2.78
C PRO A 63 -1.91 4.64 1.84
N VAL A 64 -2.05 5.93 1.65
CA VAL A 64 -2.98 6.52 0.69
C VAL A 64 -2.21 7.55 -0.12
N ALA A 65 -2.30 7.47 -1.45
CA ALA A 65 -1.74 8.49 -2.33
C ALA A 65 -2.49 9.81 -2.09
N GLY A 66 -1.75 10.84 -1.71
CA GLY A 66 -2.32 12.16 -1.42
C GLY A 66 -1.26 13.10 -0.91
N GLU A 67 -1.41 14.37 -1.22
CA GLU A 67 -0.53 15.43 -0.76
C GLU A 67 -1.09 16.08 0.51
N CYS A 68 -0.22 16.34 1.48
CA CYS A 68 -0.59 17.09 2.68
C CYS A 68 -0.66 18.61 2.37
N PRO A 69 -1.79 19.30 2.56
CA PRO A 69 -1.90 20.74 2.30
C PRO A 69 -1.05 21.61 3.25
N GLU A 70 -0.62 21.07 4.40
CA GLU A 70 0.20 21.84 5.35
C GLU A 70 1.72 21.72 5.10
N CYS A 71 2.19 20.60 4.55
CA CYS A 71 3.63 20.35 4.36
C CYS A 71 4.01 19.79 2.98
N HIS A 72 3.06 19.71 2.05
CA HIS A 72 3.21 19.15 0.69
C HIS A 72 3.82 17.75 0.66
N TYR A 73 3.59 16.96 1.71
CA TYR A 73 4.12 15.60 1.79
C TYR A 73 3.28 14.64 0.94
N PRO A 74 3.86 13.87 0.02
CA PRO A 74 3.12 13.13 -1.02
C PRO A 74 2.54 11.78 -0.55
N LEU A 75 2.48 11.56 0.77
CA LEU A 75 1.97 10.32 1.35
C LEU A 75 1.07 10.59 2.56
N LEU A 76 -0.11 10.00 2.54
CA LEU A 76 -1.05 9.99 3.65
C LEU A 76 -1.20 8.59 4.22
N ILE A 77 -1.72 8.50 5.44
CA ILE A 77 -2.05 7.26 6.13
C ILE A 77 -3.48 7.28 6.63
N GLU A 78 -4.15 6.15 6.51
CA GLU A 78 -5.51 5.97 7.04
C GLU A 78 -5.47 5.39 8.45
N LYS A 79 -6.16 6.06 9.39
CA LYS A 79 -6.31 5.63 10.78
C LYS A 79 -7.78 5.54 11.13
N LYS A 80 -8.18 4.46 11.83
CA LYS A 80 -9.50 4.36 12.45
C LYS A 80 -9.51 5.17 13.74
N THR A 81 -10.40 6.15 13.82
CA THR A 81 -10.63 7.00 14.99
C THR A 81 -12.04 6.77 15.54
N ALA A 82 -12.37 7.30 16.72
CA ALA A 82 -13.71 7.21 17.30
C ALA A 82 -14.81 7.80 16.39
N GLN A 83 -14.45 8.76 15.52
CA GLN A 83 -15.36 9.43 14.58
C GLN A 83 -15.33 8.78 13.17
N GLY A 84 -14.73 7.59 13.03
CA GLY A 84 -14.63 6.85 11.77
C GLY A 84 -13.22 6.83 11.17
N LEU A 85 -13.14 6.47 9.89
CA LEU A 85 -11.90 6.43 9.11
C LEU A 85 -11.46 7.86 8.78
N ARG A 86 -10.25 8.23 9.21
CA ARG A 86 -9.64 9.53 8.93
C ARG A 86 -8.26 9.37 8.34
N ARG A 87 -7.90 10.29 7.44
CA ARG A 87 -6.57 10.37 6.84
C ARG A 87 -5.69 11.31 7.65
N PHE A 88 -4.42 10.98 7.75
CA PHE A 88 -3.41 11.80 8.41
C PHE A 88 -2.17 11.89 7.54
N CYS A 89 -1.39 12.95 7.69
CA CYS A 89 -0.09 13.04 7.03
C CYS A 89 0.85 11.91 7.52
N ALA A 90 1.51 11.23 6.59
CA ALA A 90 2.48 10.17 6.91
C ALA A 90 3.85 10.71 7.38
N SER A 91 4.11 12.01 7.17
CA SER A 91 5.34 12.65 7.64
C SER A 91 5.40 12.67 9.17
N LYS A 92 6.54 12.22 9.72
CA LYS A 92 6.81 12.24 11.18
C LYS A 92 6.78 13.65 11.76
N GLN A 93 7.05 14.68 10.95
CA GLN A 93 7.12 16.08 11.39
C GLN A 93 5.75 16.77 11.40
N CYS A 94 4.80 16.28 10.61
CA CYS A 94 3.48 16.90 10.48
C CYS A 94 2.42 16.14 11.30
N GLY A 95 2.12 14.89 10.93
CA GLY A 95 1.13 14.07 11.65
C GLY A 95 -0.29 14.64 11.73
N LYS A 96 -0.61 15.71 11.00
CA LYS A 96 -1.90 16.41 11.03
C LYS A 96 -3.00 15.60 10.32
N PRO A 97 -4.26 15.70 10.78
CA PRO A 97 -5.40 15.09 10.10
C PRO A 97 -5.67 15.80 8.77
N ILE A 98 -5.86 15.03 7.70
CA ILE A 98 -6.24 15.56 6.39
C ILE A 98 -7.73 15.33 6.20
N PRO A 99 -8.54 16.38 5.98
CA PRO A 99 -9.94 16.20 5.61
C PRO A 99 -10.01 15.46 4.27
N ALA A 100 -10.83 14.42 4.20
CA ALA A 100 -11.21 13.83 2.92
C ALA A 100 -12.28 14.78 2.35
N GLU A 101 -11.89 15.60 1.38
CA GLU A 101 -12.83 16.38 0.58
C GLU A 101 -13.70 15.45 -0.30
#